data_AF-A0A0V0UB07-F1
#
_entry.id   AF-A0A0V0UB07-F1
#
_cell.length_a   1.000
_cell.length_b   1.000
_cell.length_c   1.000
_cell.angle_alpha   90.00
_cell.angle_beta   90.00
_cell.angle_gamma   90.00
#
_symmetry.space_group_name_H-M   'P 1'
#
loop_
_entity.id
_entity.type
_entity.pdbx_description
1 polymer ?
#
loop_
_entity_poly.entity_id
_entity_poly.type
_entity_poly.pdbx_seq_one_letter_code
_entity_poly.pdbx_strand_id
1 'polypeptide(L)'
;MVRIRSWSTSSKTSSTGTVWSLPISAYHQVGIEQTRDGRPDLTNLEMDLFDVQLKKAATLEGRSSRCHKNCLKPSCLPITIIVIFIAMVIMFSLLNEDYIEDVVILKEEKHLCSQQNCRISLVESIPMGMQFAVNLSFVESTYDTWRELLAISENSVHIGAFYWSLRAKDMLADDSDAQGTDLFNLLEKVGRKRKISIAQNLGDEQSVRESELLDKQGLAEIRSLNFSKWFGSGVLHTKLWIIDEEHFYIGSANMDWRALTQVKELGVAVYNCSCLARDLDKIFQVYWYMGKPGTGLPKTWPAKFSTFFNSSSPMRINLNGIPSDVYFSSSPEAFCPRHREKDIDALIDVIDKATDFVHVAVMDYLPMVEYVKYPWFWPRIDNAIRAAAFNRKVKVKLLISQWNHTKPSMFAFLNSLAAFGAGLAPDRILIKIFVVPTYSEKQAKIPYSRVNHNKYMITEDTAYIGEQAAFDFLFHISASNREIDNWKL
;
A
#
# COMPACT_ATOMS: atom_id res chain seq x y z
N MET A 1 4.56 3.16 2.53
CA MET A 1 4.00 2.45 3.72
C MET A 1 4.63 1.07 3.84
N VAL A 2 4.56 0.40 5.00
CA VAL A 2 5.15 -0.95 5.20
C VAL A 2 4.08 -1.94 5.60
N ARG A 3 4.04 -3.10 4.92
CA ARG A 3 3.27 -4.26 5.38
C ARG A 3 4.22 -5.35 5.86
N ILE A 4 3.92 -5.95 7.01
CA ILE A 4 4.69 -7.04 7.62
C ILE A 4 3.73 -8.20 7.90
N ARG A 5 4.05 -9.39 7.39
CA ARG A 5 3.33 -10.63 7.70
C ARG A 5 4.27 -11.63 8.36
N SER A 6 3.92 -12.14 9.54
CA SER A 6 4.72 -13.14 10.26
C SER A 6 4.15 -14.54 10.09
N TRP A 7 5.02 -15.54 9.90
CA TRP A 7 4.63 -16.94 9.88
C TRP A 7 4.75 -17.54 11.29
N SER A 8 3.63 -17.78 11.97
CA SER A 8 3.61 -18.68 13.13
C SER A 8 3.10 -20.05 12.69
N THR A 9 3.92 -21.08 12.79
CA THR A 9 3.51 -22.47 12.57
C THR A 9 2.76 -22.96 13.79
N SER A 10 1.45 -22.66 13.87
CA SER A 10 0.59 -23.37 14.82
C SER A 10 0.33 -24.79 14.28
N SER A 11 1.05 -25.78 14.81
CA SER A 11 0.80 -27.19 14.54
C SER A 11 -0.48 -27.62 15.26
N LYS A 12 -1.64 -27.60 14.57
CA LYS A 12 -2.83 -28.35 15.02
C LYS A 12 -2.78 -29.73 14.41
N THR A 13 -2.37 -30.71 15.21
CA THR A 13 -2.56 -32.13 14.96
C THR A 13 -4.06 -32.44 14.96
N SER A 14 -4.58 -32.90 13.83
CA SER A 14 -5.91 -33.48 13.70
C SER A 14 -5.83 -35.01 13.78
N SER A 15 -6.75 -35.63 14.52
CA SER A 15 -6.94 -37.08 14.53
C SER A 15 -8.42 -37.42 14.27
N THR A 16 -8.64 -38.09 13.12
CA THR A 16 -9.59 -39.20 12.83
C THR A 16 -11.08 -39.02 13.17
N GLY A 17 -11.99 -38.91 12.18
CA GLY A 17 -12.76 -40.01 11.57
C GLY A 17 -14.26 -39.82 11.93
N THR A 18 -15.33 -40.10 11.18
CA THR A 18 -15.63 -40.96 10.02
C THR A 18 -17.00 -40.49 9.44
N VAL A 19 -17.22 -40.66 8.14
CA VAL A 19 -18.47 -40.37 7.38
C VAL A 19 -19.45 -41.57 7.45
N TRP A 20 -20.77 -41.39 7.29
CA TRP A 20 -21.67 -42.11 6.33
C TRP A 20 -23.19 -41.86 6.53
N SER A 21 -23.81 -41.35 5.46
CA SER A 21 -25.11 -41.62 4.79
C SER A 21 -26.52 -41.53 5.45
N LEU A 22 -27.40 -40.94 4.63
CA LEU A 22 -28.87 -40.85 4.61
C LEU A 22 -29.63 -42.19 4.68
N PRO A 23 -30.97 -42.13 4.89
CA PRO A 23 -31.85 -42.68 3.85
C PRO A 23 -33.08 -41.81 3.48
N ILE A 24 -33.61 -42.15 2.29
CA ILE A 24 -34.74 -41.60 1.53
C ILE A 24 -36.06 -42.31 1.90
N SER A 25 -37.20 -41.61 1.80
CA SER A 25 -38.53 -42.10 1.33
C SER A 25 -39.60 -41.01 1.60
N ALA A 26 -40.71 -40.78 0.90
CA ALA A 26 -41.25 -40.94 -0.46
C ALA A 26 -42.75 -40.48 -0.38
N TYR A 27 -43.39 -40.19 -1.53
CA TYR A 27 -44.85 -39.94 -1.79
C TYR A 27 -45.43 -38.54 -1.48
N HIS A 28 -46.34 -37.89 -2.24
CA HIS A 28 -47.18 -38.12 -3.46
C HIS A 28 -47.48 -36.70 -4.07
N GLN A 29 -47.41 -36.41 -5.39
CA GLN A 29 -48.52 -36.30 -6.40
C GLN A 29 -49.67 -35.32 -6.02
N VAL A 30 -50.23 -34.39 -6.81
CA VAL A 30 -50.58 -34.25 -8.26
C VAL A 30 -50.85 -32.75 -8.58
N GLY A 31 -50.67 -32.30 -9.83
CA GLY A 31 -51.38 -31.11 -10.36
C GLY A 31 -50.80 -30.52 -11.66
N ILE A 32 -51.40 -30.83 -12.80
CA ILE A 32 -51.05 -30.40 -14.18
C ILE A 32 -51.74 -29.07 -14.50
N GLU A 33 -51.08 -28.13 -15.20
CA GLU A 33 -51.66 -27.37 -16.34
C GLU A 33 -50.62 -26.52 -17.11
N GLN A 34 -51.06 -26.01 -18.26
CA GLN A 34 -50.36 -25.87 -19.54
C GLN A 34 -49.43 -24.66 -19.76
N THR A 35 -48.64 -24.83 -20.83
CA THR A 35 -47.72 -23.95 -21.56
C THR A 35 -48.23 -22.56 -21.96
N ARG A 36 -47.33 -21.55 -21.97
CA ARG A 36 -46.99 -20.69 -23.14
C ARG A 36 -46.25 -19.41 -22.70
N ASP A 37 -44.98 -19.27 -23.04
CA ASP A 37 -44.41 -18.00 -23.50
C ASP A 37 -43.22 -18.22 -24.43
N GLY A 38 -43.34 -17.68 -25.65
CA GLY A 38 -42.41 -17.90 -26.75
C GLY A 38 -41.15 -17.05 -26.64
N ARG A 39 -40.02 -17.69 -26.34
CA ARG A 39 -38.67 -17.16 -26.64
C ARG A 39 -37.81 -18.25 -27.29
N PRO A 40 -37.11 -17.96 -28.41
CA PRO A 40 -36.24 -18.92 -29.08
C PRO A 40 -35.02 -19.26 -28.22
N ASP A 41 -34.80 -20.57 -28.06
CA ASP A 41 -33.61 -21.19 -27.48
C ASP A 41 -32.47 -21.19 -28.52
N LEU A 42 -31.32 -20.61 -28.15
CA LEU A 42 -30.16 -20.38 -29.00
C LEU A 42 -29.12 -21.51 -28.83
N THR A 43 -29.52 -22.76 -29.10
CA THR A 43 -28.65 -23.94 -28.95
C THR A 43 -28.62 -24.87 -30.16
N ASN A 44 -28.91 -24.38 -31.38
CA ASN A 44 -28.84 -25.21 -32.60
C ASN A 44 -28.29 -24.47 -33.83
N LEU A 45 -27.17 -23.75 -33.68
CA LEU A 45 -26.46 -23.16 -34.82
C LEU A 45 -25.00 -23.61 -34.87
N GLU A 46 -24.74 -24.92 -34.83
CA GLU A 46 -23.38 -25.43 -35.09
C GLU A 46 -23.34 -26.84 -35.71
N MET A 47 -24.43 -27.28 -36.36
CA MET A 47 -24.53 -28.66 -36.86
C MET A 47 -25.02 -28.82 -38.32
N ASP A 48 -25.11 -27.74 -39.10
CA ASP A 48 -25.58 -27.80 -40.50
C ASP A 48 -24.54 -27.38 -41.57
N LEU A 49 -23.27 -27.22 -41.20
CA LEU A 49 -22.20 -26.93 -42.19
C LEU A 49 -21.32 -28.13 -42.54
N PHE A 50 -21.43 -29.24 -41.79
CA PHE A 50 -20.58 -30.42 -42.00
C PHE A 50 -21.16 -31.48 -42.96
N ASP A 51 -22.46 -31.42 -43.28
CA ASP A 51 -23.14 -32.47 -44.06
C ASP A 51 -23.25 -32.21 -45.58
N VAL A 52 -22.78 -31.06 -46.07
CA VAL A 52 -22.85 -30.71 -47.51
C VAL A 52 -21.61 -31.14 -48.31
N GLN A 53 -20.51 -31.52 -47.65
CA GLN A 53 -19.26 -31.90 -48.35
C GLN A 53 -19.03 -33.41 -48.51
N LEU A 54 -19.82 -34.28 -47.88
CA LEU A 54 -19.58 -35.74 -47.90
C LEU A 54 -20.35 -36.54 -48.97
N LYS A 55 -21.27 -35.91 -49.72
CA LYS A 55 -22.14 -36.64 -50.68
C LYS A 55 -21.83 -36.45 -52.17
N LYS A 56 -20.72 -35.80 -52.54
CA LYS A 56 -20.38 -35.54 -53.96
C LYS A 56 -19.18 -36.32 -54.53
N ALA A 57 -18.62 -37.28 -53.80
CA ALA A 57 -17.44 -38.03 -54.22
C ALA A 57 -17.61 -39.56 -54.24
N ALA A 58 -18.85 -40.06 -54.32
CA ALA A 58 -19.16 -41.48 -54.45
C ALA A 58 -19.95 -41.76 -55.73
N THR A 59 -19.30 -41.54 -56.89
CA THR A 59 -19.72 -42.10 -58.18
C THR A 59 -18.61 -41.85 -59.18
N LEU A 60 -17.86 -42.93 -59.48
CA LEU A 60 -17.08 -43.23 -60.69
C LEU A 60 -15.88 -44.10 -60.29
N GLU A 61 -16.16 -45.35 -59.91
CA GLU A 61 -15.21 -46.43 -60.15
C GLU A 61 -15.22 -46.74 -61.65
N GLY A 62 -14.06 -46.72 -62.30
CA GLY A 62 -13.97 -47.21 -63.67
C GLY A 62 -12.78 -46.76 -64.53
N ARG A 63 -11.53 -46.83 -64.06
CA ARG A 63 -10.40 -47.21 -64.94
C ARG A 63 -9.11 -47.50 -64.16
N SER A 64 -8.61 -48.72 -64.35
CA SER A 64 -7.29 -49.23 -63.97
C SER A 64 -6.14 -48.30 -64.39
N SER A 65 -5.25 -47.92 -63.45
CA SER A 65 -3.81 -48.25 -63.49
C SER A 65 -3.01 -47.53 -62.37
N ARG A 66 -2.50 -48.33 -61.42
CA ARG A 66 -1.17 -48.28 -60.79
C ARG A 66 -0.52 -46.89 -60.56
N CYS A 67 -0.48 -46.40 -59.31
CA CYS A 67 0.67 -45.63 -58.80
C CYS A 67 0.77 -45.62 -57.27
N HIS A 68 1.99 -45.42 -56.78
CA HIS A 68 2.55 -45.71 -55.46
C HIS A 68 2.36 -44.60 -54.39
N LYS A 69 2.41 -45.05 -53.12
CA LYS A 69 3.00 -44.41 -51.91
C LYS A 69 2.36 -43.15 -51.31
N ASN A 70 2.14 -43.26 -49.99
CA ASN A 70 2.07 -42.17 -49.01
C ASN A 70 3.13 -41.10 -49.31
N CYS A 71 2.68 -39.91 -49.69
CA CYS A 71 3.52 -38.73 -49.86
C CYS A 71 2.93 -37.62 -48.98
N LEU A 72 3.55 -37.33 -47.83
CA LEU A 72 3.64 -35.94 -47.41
C LEU A 72 4.24 -35.20 -48.60
N LYS A 73 3.53 -34.21 -49.15
CA LYS A 73 4.06 -33.43 -50.26
C LYS A 73 5.41 -32.83 -49.82
N PRO A 74 6.51 -33.01 -50.58
CA PRO A 74 7.84 -32.48 -50.22
C PRO A 74 7.88 -30.94 -50.13
N SER A 75 6.82 -30.26 -50.56
CA SER A 75 6.61 -28.83 -50.43
C SER A 75 6.06 -28.37 -49.06
N CYS A 76 5.58 -29.26 -48.19
CA CYS A 76 5.09 -28.90 -46.85
C CYS A 76 6.22 -28.79 -45.81
N LEU A 77 7.27 -29.62 -45.95
CA LEU A 77 8.42 -29.61 -45.04
C LEU A 77 9.15 -28.24 -44.97
N PRO A 78 9.49 -27.58 -46.09
CA PRO A 78 10.15 -26.27 -46.04
C PRO A 78 9.23 -25.18 -45.46
N ILE A 79 7.92 -25.24 -45.70
CA ILE A 79 6.97 -24.27 -45.15
C ILE A 79 6.86 -24.44 -43.64
N THR A 80 6.77 -25.68 -43.14
CA THR A 80 6.75 -25.94 -41.69
C THR A 80 8.04 -25.50 -41.01
N ILE A 81 9.20 -25.74 -41.65
CA ILE A 81 10.50 -25.25 -41.14
C ILE A 81 10.52 -23.72 -41.09
N ILE A 82 10.04 -23.03 -42.14
CA ILE A 82 9.97 -21.57 -42.17
C ILE A 82 9.03 -21.03 -41.09
N VAL A 83 7.86 -21.64 -40.89
CA VAL A 83 6.91 -21.23 -39.84
C VAL A 83 7.48 -21.44 -38.44
N ILE A 84 8.18 -22.57 -38.20
CA ILE A 84 8.87 -22.80 -36.92
C ILE A 84 9.99 -21.78 -36.74
N PHE A 85 10.76 -21.47 -37.79
CA PHE A 85 11.85 -20.50 -37.71
C PHE A 85 11.33 -19.08 -37.46
N ILE A 86 10.24 -18.67 -38.12
CA ILE A 86 9.56 -17.40 -37.87
C ILE A 86 8.99 -17.38 -36.45
N ALA A 87 8.34 -18.45 -36.00
CA ALA A 87 7.83 -18.56 -34.64
C ALA A 87 8.96 -18.50 -33.61
N MET A 88 10.11 -19.15 -33.86
CA MET A 88 11.28 -19.08 -33.00
C MET A 88 11.92 -17.70 -33.00
N VAL A 89 12.03 -17.03 -34.14
CA VAL A 89 12.55 -15.66 -34.23
C VAL A 89 11.60 -14.68 -33.55
N ILE A 90 10.29 -14.82 -33.71
CA ILE A 90 9.28 -14.01 -33.02
C ILE A 90 9.31 -14.30 -31.51
N MET A 91 9.34 -15.57 -31.09
CA MET A 91 9.44 -15.94 -29.68
C MET A 91 10.75 -15.48 -29.06
N PHE A 92 11.87 -15.55 -29.78
CA PHE A 92 13.17 -15.04 -29.35
C PHE A 92 13.19 -13.50 -29.31
N SER A 93 12.50 -12.83 -30.24
CA SER A 93 12.32 -11.37 -30.22
C SER A 93 11.33 -10.90 -29.14
N LEU A 94 10.42 -11.78 -28.69
CA LEU A 94 9.49 -11.53 -27.58
C LEU A 94 10.09 -11.91 -26.22
N LEU A 95 11.02 -12.87 -26.19
CA LEU A 95 11.91 -13.14 -25.07
C LEU A 95 12.98 -12.05 -25.04
N ASN A 96 12.61 -10.87 -24.57
CA ASN A 96 13.57 -9.80 -24.33
C ASN A 96 14.71 -10.35 -23.44
N GLU A 97 15.97 -10.15 -23.84
CA GLU A 97 17.12 -10.42 -22.96
C GLU A 97 16.95 -9.73 -21.61
N ASP A 98 16.38 -8.52 -21.61
CA ASP A 98 15.97 -7.76 -20.42
C ASP A 98 15.07 -8.59 -19.45
N TYR A 99 14.18 -9.44 -19.97
CA TYR A 99 13.28 -10.24 -19.14
C TYR A 99 14.02 -11.38 -18.44
N ILE A 100 14.97 -12.03 -19.13
CA ILE A 100 15.77 -13.10 -18.52
C ILE A 100 16.72 -12.49 -17.48
N GLU A 101 17.33 -11.36 -17.79
CA GLU A 101 18.19 -10.61 -16.87
C GLU A 101 17.42 -10.17 -15.61
N ASP A 102 16.23 -9.58 -15.76
CA ASP A 102 15.34 -9.22 -14.65
C ASP A 102 14.99 -10.44 -13.77
N VAL A 103 14.73 -11.61 -14.37
CA VAL A 103 14.40 -12.84 -13.61
C VAL A 103 15.60 -13.40 -12.85
N VAL A 104 16.82 -13.28 -13.39
CA VAL A 104 18.04 -13.69 -12.69
C VAL A 104 18.33 -12.73 -11.53
N ILE A 105 18.29 -11.42 -11.77
CA ILE A 105 18.49 -10.39 -10.74
C ILE A 105 17.47 -10.56 -9.61
N LEU A 106 16.20 -10.76 -9.94
CA LEU A 106 15.13 -11.05 -8.98
C LEU A 106 15.49 -12.22 -8.05
N LYS A 107 15.98 -13.33 -8.61
CA LYS A 107 16.30 -14.54 -7.84
C LYS A 107 17.47 -14.29 -6.90
N GLU A 108 18.50 -13.60 -7.38
CA GLU A 108 19.67 -13.24 -6.59
C GLU A 108 19.32 -12.27 -5.46
N GLU A 109 18.57 -11.20 -5.75
CA GLU A 109 18.09 -10.26 -4.72
C GLU A 109 17.22 -10.98 -3.67
N LYS A 110 16.28 -11.84 -4.10
CA LYS A 110 15.45 -12.60 -3.16
C LYS A 110 16.26 -13.52 -2.27
N HIS A 111 17.24 -14.21 -2.84
CA HIS A 111 18.11 -15.10 -2.07
C HIS A 111 18.94 -14.31 -1.06
N LEU A 112 19.55 -13.20 -1.49
CA LEU A 112 20.34 -12.31 -0.63
C LEU A 112 19.50 -11.77 0.54
N CYS A 113 18.31 -11.24 0.27
CA CYS A 113 17.47 -10.64 1.30
C CYS A 113 16.90 -11.67 2.29
N SER A 114 16.66 -12.91 1.84
CA SER A 114 16.15 -13.99 2.71
C SER A 114 17.10 -14.39 3.84
N GLN A 115 18.39 -14.07 3.71
CA GLN A 115 19.41 -14.37 4.71
C GLN A 115 19.63 -13.20 5.69
N GLN A 116 19.07 -12.03 5.41
CA GLN A 116 19.28 -10.84 6.22
C GLN A 116 18.46 -10.91 7.52
N ASN A 117 19.11 -10.55 8.63
CA ASN A 117 18.48 -10.44 9.93
C ASN A 117 18.46 -8.97 10.35
N CYS A 118 17.28 -8.38 10.33
CA CYS A 118 17.06 -6.97 10.63
C CYS A 118 16.50 -6.81 12.04
N ARG A 119 16.85 -5.71 12.69
CA ARG A 119 16.18 -5.28 13.92
C ARG A 119 15.02 -4.37 13.56
N ILE A 120 13.82 -4.66 14.04
CA ILE A 120 12.66 -3.77 13.94
C ILE A 120 12.20 -3.32 15.33
N SER A 121 11.93 -2.02 15.47
CA SER A 121 11.41 -1.40 16.68
C SER A 121 10.10 -0.68 16.37
N LEU A 122 9.12 -0.81 17.27
CA LEU A 122 7.93 0.02 17.25
C LEU A 122 8.27 1.36 17.91
N VAL A 123 7.86 2.44 17.27
CA VAL A 123 8.16 3.80 17.69
C VAL A 123 6.86 4.52 18.00
N GLU A 124 6.75 5.16 19.16
CA GLU A 124 5.58 5.98 19.49
C GLU A 124 5.96 7.29 20.20
N SER A 125 5.37 8.39 19.76
CA SER A 125 5.29 9.60 20.57
C SER A 125 4.03 9.55 21.42
N ILE A 126 4.14 9.80 22.72
CA ILE A 126 2.99 9.90 23.62
C ILE A 126 2.82 11.37 24.05
N PRO A 127 1.64 11.98 23.87
CA PRO A 127 1.41 13.35 24.29
C PRO A 127 1.71 13.57 25.77
N MET A 128 2.41 14.65 26.09
CA MET A 128 2.72 15.02 27.47
C MET A 128 1.46 15.02 28.34
N GLY A 129 1.61 14.45 29.55
CA GLY A 129 0.53 14.29 30.52
C GLY A 129 -0.39 13.09 30.26
N MET A 130 -0.31 12.43 29.10
CA MET A 130 -1.01 11.18 28.87
C MET A 130 -0.29 10.02 29.55
N GLN A 131 -1.03 9.23 30.34
CA GLN A 131 -0.51 8.04 31.01
C GLN A 131 -1.36 6.84 30.63
N PHE A 132 -0.71 5.72 30.34
CA PHE A 132 -1.38 4.43 30.16
C PHE A 132 -1.28 3.61 31.44
N ALA A 133 -2.29 2.79 31.70
CA ALA A 133 -2.28 1.87 32.85
C ALA A 133 -1.17 0.79 32.73
N VAL A 134 -0.65 0.56 31.53
CA VAL A 134 0.42 -0.37 31.24
C VAL A 134 1.72 0.41 31.05
N ASN A 135 2.80 -0.06 31.66
CA ASN A 135 4.13 0.50 31.42
C ASN A 135 4.58 0.17 29.99
N LEU A 136 4.74 1.20 29.15
CA LEU A 136 5.17 1.09 27.76
C LEU A 136 6.70 1.27 27.60
N SER A 137 7.49 0.98 28.64
CA SER A 137 8.96 1.17 28.65
C SER A 137 9.73 0.41 27.55
N PHE A 138 9.07 -0.46 26.79
CA PHE A 138 9.67 -1.20 25.67
C PHE A 138 9.53 -0.46 24.33
N VAL A 139 8.79 0.65 24.26
CA VAL A 139 8.55 1.42 23.03
C VAL A 139 9.44 2.66 23.04
N GLU A 140 10.27 2.82 22.02
CA GLU A 140 11.12 3.99 21.86
C GLU A 140 10.31 5.20 21.38
N SER A 141 10.69 6.39 21.83
CA SER A 141 10.07 7.62 21.35
C SER A 141 10.54 7.95 19.93
N THR A 142 9.72 8.67 19.17
CA THR A 142 10.12 9.19 17.84
C THR A 142 11.39 10.05 17.95
N TYR A 143 11.50 10.85 19.00
CA TYR A 143 12.68 11.67 19.27
C TYR A 143 13.93 10.83 19.49
N ASP A 144 13.88 9.83 20.37
CA ASP A 144 15.03 8.96 20.66
C ASP A 144 15.47 8.17 19.42
N THR A 145 14.49 7.69 18.65
CA THR A 145 14.70 6.96 17.40
C THR A 145 15.41 7.83 16.35
N TRP A 146 14.90 9.03 16.08
CA TRP A 146 15.52 9.93 15.08
C TRP A 146 16.90 10.38 15.52
N ARG A 147 17.11 10.59 16.83
CA ARG A 147 18.43 10.90 17.38
C ARG A 147 19.41 9.74 17.18
N GLU A 148 19.01 8.50 17.43
CA GLU A 148 19.83 7.30 17.20
C GLU A 148 20.18 7.17 15.71
N LEU A 149 19.20 7.26 14.81
CA LEU A 149 19.39 7.18 13.36
C LEU A 149 20.39 8.22 12.84
N LEU A 150 20.31 9.46 13.32
CA LEU A 150 21.28 10.49 12.99
C LEU A 150 22.67 10.22 13.59
N ALA A 151 22.73 9.69 14.81
CA ALA A 151 23.99 9.38 15.50
C ALA A 151 24.78 8.27 14.81
N ILE A 152 24.11 7.26 14.25
CA ILE A 152 24.75 6.14 13.53
C ILE A 152 25.10 6.47 12.09
N SER A 153 24.69 7.62 11.55
CA SER A 153 24.90 7.96 10.13
C SER A 153 26.38 8.11 9.74
N GLU A 154 26.74 7.46 8.63
CA GLU A 154 28.09 7.38 8.10
C GLU A 154 28.30 8.06 6.74
N ASN A 155 27.29 8.09 5.87
CA ASN A 155 27.47 8.52 4.48
C ASN A 155 26.34 9.46 4.04
N SER A 156 25.10 9.02 4.15
CA SER A 156 23.93 9.70 3.62
C SER A 156 22.71 9.61 4.53
N VAL A 157 21.92 10.69 4.50
CA VAL A 157 20.62 10.78 5.16
C VAL A 157 19.61 11.28 4.13
N HIS A 158 18.63 10.45 3.79
CA HIS A 158 17.52 10.81 2.92
C HIS A 158 16.25 11.02 3.74
N ILE A 159 15.57 12.15 3.52
CA ILE A 159 14.42 12.56 4.30
C ILE A 159 13.25 12.88 3.37
N GLY A 160 12.13 12.19 3.57
CA GLY A 160 10.82 12.57 3.01
C GLY A 160 10.02 13.34 4.05
N ALA A 161 9.60 14.58 3.75
CA ALA A 161 8.88 15.41 4.72
C ALA A 161 7.69 16.15 4.12
N PHE A 162 6.65 16.35 4.92
CA PHE A 162 5.49 17.17 4.53
C PHE A 162 5.72 18.67 4.76
N TYR A 163 6.09 19.06 5.98
CA TYR A 163 6.47 20.43 6.35
C TYR A 163 7.46 20.38 7.50
N TRP A 164 8.07 21.52 7.81
CA TRP A 164 9.05 21.68 8.88
C TRP A 164 8.59 22.71 9.93
N SER A 165 8.69 22.32 11.19
CA SER A 165 8.39 23.12 12.37
C SER A 165 9.01 22.45 13.61
N LEU A 166 10.27 22.03 13.54
CA LEU A 166 11.01 21.43 14.65
C LEU A 166 11.34 22.43 15.75
N ARG A 167 11.49 23.71 15.42
CA ARG A 167 11.71 24.78 16.40
C ARG A 167 10.47 25.66 16.51
N ALA A 168 10.10 26.00 17.73
CA ALA A 168 8.95 26.84 18.05
C ALA A 168 9.38 28.23 18.54
N LYS A 169 10.55 28.72 18.09
CA LYS A 169 11.15 29.96 18.58
C LYS A 169 10.14 31.11 18.46
N ASP A 170 9.96 31.83 19.58
CA ASP A 170 9.04 32.96 19.77
C ASP A 170 7.53 32.59 19.82
N MET A 171 7.15 31.31 19.68
CA MET A 171 5.75 30.84 19.81
C MET A 171 5.43 30.25 21.19
N LEU A 172 6.43 29.80 21.93
CA LEU A 172 6.27 29.13 23.23
C LEU A 172 6.96 29.89 24.35
N ALA A 173 6.38 29.82 25.54
CA ALA A 173 6.95 30.34 26.78
C ALA A 173 7.70 29.24 27.58
N ASP A 174 7.96 28.09 26.97
CA ASP A 174 8.55 26.91 27.61
C ASP A 174 9.32 26.01 26.64
N ASP A 175 9.93 24.97 27.20
CA ASP A 175 10.81 24.03 26.51
C ASP A 175 10.06 22.84 25.87
N SER A 176 8.77 23.02 25.52
CA SER A 176 7.96 21.95 24.89
C SER A 176 8.50 21.55 23.50
N ASP A 177 9.30 22.41 22.87
CA ASP A 177 9.98 22.15 21.60
C ASP A 177 11.45 21.69 21.77
N ALA A 178 11.94 21.48 23.00
CA ALA A 178 13.34 21.16 23.25
C ALA A 178 13.83 19.93 22.46
N GLN A 179 13.01 18.90 22.35
CA GLN A 179 13.30 17.71 21.54
C GLN A 179 13.44 18.03 20.04
N GLY A 180 12.59 18.91 19.52
CA GLY A 180 12.64 19.34 18.12
C GLY A 180 13.84 20.24 17.85
N THR A 181 14.14 21.18 18.76
CA THR A 181 15.33 22.03 18.69
C THR A 181 16.62 21.21 18.75
N ASP A 182 16.70 20.20 19.62
CA ASP A 182 17.84 19.29 19.69
C ASP A 182 18.04 18.53 18.36
N LEU A 183 16.97 17.96 17.79
CA LEU A 183 17.04 17.28 16.50
C LEU A 183 17.46 18.21 15.36
N PHE A 184 16.98 19.46 15.33
CA PHE A 184 17.42 20.44 14.35
C PHE A 184 18.93 20.71 14.46
N ASN A 185 19.44 20.90 15.68
CA ASN A 185 20.86 21.08 15.93
C ASN A 185 21.69 19.85 15.53
N LEU A 186 21.14 18.65 15.74
CA LEU A 186 21.78 17.40 15.32
C LEU A 186 21.83 17.27 13.79
N LEU A 187 20.77 17.66 13.08
CA LEU A 187 20.76 17.74 11.62
C LEU A 187 21.85 18.69 11.11
N GLU A 188 22.00 19.87 11.72
CA GLU A 188 23.10 20.79 11.35
C GLU A 188 24.47 20.14 11.57
N LYS A 189 24.67 19.44 12.69
CA LYS A 189 25.92 18.74 13.01
C LYS A 189 26.23 17.60 12.02
N VAL A 190 25.22 16.83 11.63
CA VAL A 190 25.34 15.74 10.66
C VAL A 190 25.60 16.29 9.27
N GLY A 191 24.89 17.33 8.85
CA GLY A 191 25.05 17.96 7.53
C GLY A 191 26.43 18.58 7.28
N ARG A 192 27.19 18.90 8.33
CA ARG A 192 28.61 19.32 8.22
C ARG A 192 29.55 18.19 7.81
N LYS A 193 29.12 16.92 7.95
CA LYS A 193 29.97 15.73 7.79
C LYS A 193 29.44 14.75 6.74
N ARG A 194 28.12 14.68 6.58
CA ARG A 194 27.41 13.67 5.79
C ARG A 194 26.50 14.36 4.79
N LYS A 195 26.15 13.67 3.71
CA LYS A 195 25.21 14.21 2.72
C LYS A 195 23.78 14.07 3.22
N ILE A 196 23.06 15.19 3.34
CA ILE A 196 21.62 15.18 3.63
C ILE A 196 20.85 15.54 2.35
N SER A 197 19.87 14.72 1.98
CA SER A 197 18.99 14.95 0.83
C SER A 197 17.53 14.95 1.28
N ILE A 198 16.84 16.07 1.07
CA ILE A 198 15.48 16.29 1.57
C ILE A 198 14.53 16.39 0.38
N ALA A 199 13.61 15.44 0.25
CA ALA A 199 12.46 15.54 -0.63
C ALA A 199 11.25 16.01 0.20
N GLN A 200 10.69 17.16 -0.13
CA GLN A 200 9.61 17.75 0.65
C GLN A 200 8.44 18.22 -0.20
N ASN A 201 7.29 18.45 0.44
CA ASN A 201 6.18 19.11 -0.21
C ASN A 201 6.54 20.57 -0.56
N LEU A 202 6.09 21.07 -1.71
CA LEU A 202 6.09 22.51 -1.94
C LEU A 202 5.06 23.18 -1.02
N GLY A 203 5.52 24.07 -0.17
CA GLY A 203 4.69 24.81 0.79
C GLY A 203 4.98 26.31 0.82
N ASP A 204 4.34 27.00 1.76
CA ASP A 204 4.60 28.41 2.04
C ASP A 204 5.95 28.62 2.73
N GLU A 205 6.38 29.89 2.84
CA GLU A 205 7.67 30.26 3.46
C GLU A 205 7.85 29.64 4.85
N GLN A 206 6.80 29.57 5.66
CA GLN A 206 6.89 29.08 7.03
C GLN A 206 7.13 27.57 7.06
N SER A 207 6.41 26.81 6.23
CA SER A 207 6.48 25.35 6.17
C SER A 207 7.81 24.79 5.66
N VAL A 208 8.61 25.62 4.97
CA VAL A 208 9.92 25.22 4.42
C VAL A 208 11.11 25.96 5.04
N ARG A 209 10.87 27.02 5.82
CA ARG A 209 11.89 27.92 6.41
C ARG A 209 13.10 27.18 6.99
N GLU A 210 12.85 26.14 7.78
CA GLU A 210 13.90 25.40 8.48
C GLU A 210 14.73 24.54 7.53
N SER A 211 14.08 23.85 6.59
CA SER A 211 14.79 23.12 5.54
C SER A 211 15.65 24.07 4.72
N GLU A 212 15.10 25.17 4.23
CA GLU A 212 15.85 26.17 3.43
C GLU A 212 17.04 26.76 4.18
N LEU A 213 16.96 26.86 5.51
CA LEU A 213 18.08 27.29 6.32
C LEU A 213 19.24 26.28 6.23
N LEU A 214 18.95 24.98 6.27
CA LEU A 214 19.96 23.92 6.10
C LEU A 214 20.60 24.00 4.70
N ASP A 215 19.79 24.21 3.66
CA ASP A 215 20.27 24.32 2.28
C ASP A 215 21.11 25.58 2.03
N LYS A 216 20.65 26.75 2.52
CA LYS A 216 21.41 28.01 2.46
C LYS A 216 22.76 27.94 3.18
N GLN A 217 22.86 27.11 4.22
CA GLN A 217 24.12 26.85 4.93
C GLN A 217 24.99 25.78 4.26
N GLY A 218 24.53 25.15 3.17
CA GLY A 218 25.23 24.06 2.49
C GLY A 218 25.24 22.74 3.27
N LEU A 219 24.29 22.55 4.20
CA LEU A 219 24.20 21.38 5.08
C LEU A 219 23.26 20.30 4.54
N ALA A 220 22.37 20.63 3.60
CA ALA A 220 21.46 19.69 2.95
C ALA A 220 21.17 20.13 1.50
N GLU A 221 20.80 19.19 0.62
CA GLU A 221 20.21 19.49 -0.69
C GLU A 221 18.70 19.26 -0.62
N ILE A 222 17.90 20.19 -1.14
CA ILE A 222 16.43 20.12 -1.06
C ILE A 222 15.81 19.99 -2.45
N ARG A 223 14.75 19.18 -2.52
CA ARG A 223 13.83 19.12 -3.66
C ARG A 223 12.38 19.21 -3.20
N SER A 224 11.70 20.27 -3.63
CA SER A 224 10.29 20.50 -3.33
C SER A 224 9.38 19.97 -4.44
N LEU A 225 8.40 19.15 -4.07
CA LEU A 225 7.45 18.52 -5.00
C LEU A 225 6.18 19.35 -5.12
N ASN A 226 5.83 19.74 -6.36
CA ASN A 226 4.61 20.49 -6.64
C ASN A 226 3.52 19.57 -7.20
N PHE A 227 2.81 18.92 -6.30
CA PHE A 227 1.71 18.01 -6.64
C PHE A 227 0.54 18.72 -7.33
N SER A 228 0.19 19.93 -6.90
CA SER A 228 -0.82 20.77 -7.57
C SER A 228 -0.52 21.04 -9.05
N LYS A 229 0.77 21.13 -9.43
CA LYS A 229 1.16 21.30 -10.85
C LYS A 229 0.78 20.09 -11.71
N TRP A 230 0.91 18.88 -11.18
CA TRP A 230 0.69 17.66 -11.96
C TRP A 230 -0.76 17.18 -11.95
N PHE A 231 -1.49 17.54 -10.89
CA PHE A 231 -2.78 16.92 -10.60
C PHE A 231 -3.89 17.92 -10.22
N GLY A 232 -3.59 19.22 -10.19
CA GLY A 232 -4.52 20.30 -9.81
C GLY A 232 -4.77 20.44 -8.30
N SER A 233 -4.30 19.50 -7.49
CA SER A 233 -4.29 19.51 -6.03
C SER A 233 -3.26 18.49 -5.55
N GLY A 234 -3.01 18.40 -4.24
CA GLY A 234 -2.14 17.37 -3.67
C GLY A 234 -0.92 17.88 -2.94
N VAL A 235 -0.39 17.05 -2.05
CA VAL A 235 0.83 17.32 -1.28
C VAL A 235 1.65 16.05 -1.07
N LEU A 236 2.96 16.21 -0.86
CA LEU A 236 3.79 15.12 -0.32
C LEU A 236 3.46 14.94 1.16
N HIS A 237 2.83 13.83 1.54
CA HIS A 237 2.51 13.55 2.95
C HIS A 237 3.44 12.48 3.57
N THR A 238 4.50 12.08 2.90
CA THR A 238 5.48 11.10 3.38
C THR A 238 6.27 11.64 4.58
N LYS A 239 6.59 10.77 5.55
CA LYS A 239 7.48 11.01 6.69
C LYS A 239 8.44 9.83 6.88
N LEU A 240 9.48 9.80 6.06
CA LEU A 240 10.50 8.76 6.09
C LEU A 240 11.90 9.33 6.33
N TRP A 241 12.74 8.51 6.91
CA TRP A 241 14.18 8.73 7.05
C TRP A 241 14.89 7.48 6.58
N ILE A 242 15.91 7.60 5.73
CA ILE A 242 16.77 6.49 5.29
C ILE A 242 18.20 6.90 5.58
N ILE A 243 18.92 6.06 6.31
CA ILE A 243 20.30 6.27 6.74
C ILE A 243 21.16 5.23 6.05
N ASP A 244 22.12 5.70 5.25
CA ASP A 244 23.14 4.88 4.58
C ASP A 244 22.60 3.73 3.72
N GLU A 245 21.34 3.83 3.27
CA GLU A 245 20.62 2.74 2.60
C GLU A 245 20.66 1.42 3.39
N GLU A 246 20.68 1.52 4.72
CA GLU A 246 20.77 0.38 5.65
C GLU A 246 19.74 0.45 6.78
N HIS A 247 19.50 1.64 7.32
CA HIS A 247 18.52 1.86 8.39
C HIS A 247 17.44 2.81 7.89
N PHE A 248 16.23 2.70 8.43
CA PHE A 248 15.17 3.65 8.11
C PHE A 248 14.14 3.78 9.22
N TYR A 249 13.43 4.92 9.19
CA TYR A 249 12.19 5.15 9.90
C TYR A 249 11.08 5.49 8.91
N ILE A 250 9.87 5.01 9.21
CA ILE A 250 8.63 5.28 8.47
C ILE A 250 7.49 5.34 9.48
N GLY A 251 6.72 6.42 9.49
CA GLY A 251 5.63 6.59 10.45
C GLY A 251 4.79 7.85 10.23
N SER A 252 3.95 8.17 11.22
CA SER A 252 2.99 9.26 11.12
C SER A 252 3.55 10.64 11.51
N ALA A 253 4.66 10.68 12.25
CA ALA A 253 5.24 11.91 12.79
C ALA A 253 5.79 12.87 11.72
N ASN A 254 5.22 14.07 11.63
CA ASN A 254 5.75 15.18 10.85
C ASN A 254 7.10 15.70 11.41
N MET A 255 7.86 16.48 10.62
CA MET A 255 9.01 17.24 11.12
C MET A 255 8.55 18.42 11.97
N ASP A 256 7.93 18.11 13.10
CA ASP A 256 7.19 19.04 13.94
C ASP A 256 7.45 18.70 15.40
N TRP A 257 7.84 19.68 16.21
CA TRP A 257 8.04 19.47 17.64
C TRP A 257 6.79 18.92 18.34
N ARG A 258 5.58 19.26 17.85
CA ARG A 258 4.31 18.73 18.37
C ARG A 258 4.20 17.23 18.14
N ALA A 259 4.73 16.71 17.03
CA ALA A 259 4.75 15.27 16.75
C ALA A 259 5.65 14.50 17.73
N LEU A 260 6.59 15.18 18.39
CA LEU A 260 7.48 14.57 19.37
C LEU A 260 6.89 14.57 20.79
N THR A 261 6.18 15.64 21.17
CA THR A 261 5.77 15.84 22.58
C THR A 261 4.26 16.01 22.80
N GLN A 262 3.46 16.34 21.79
CA GLN A 262 2.05 16.75 21.96
C GLN A 262 1.02 15.94 21.18
N VAL A 263 1.46 15.16 20.20
CA VAL A 263 0.63 14.33 19.32
C VAL A 263 0.97 12.87 19.57
N LYS A 264 -0.04 12.01 19.58
CA LYS A 264 0.20 10.57 19.62
C LYS A 264 0.55 10.11 18.21
N GLU A 265 1.79 9.68 18.02
CA GLU A 265 2.33 9.23 16.74
C GLU A 265 2.76 7.77 16.85
N LEU A 266 2.83 7.08 15.70
CA LEU A 266 3.33 5.73 15.59
C LEU A 266 4.14 5.56 14.31
N GLY A 267 5.21 4.78 14.40
CA GLY A 267 6.04 4.40 13.27
C GLY A 267 6.81 3.12 13.55
N VAL A 268 7.67 2.76 12.61
CA VAL A 268 8.66 1.71 12.78
C VAL A 268 10.04 2.22 12.41
N ALA A 269 11.02 1.80 13.19
CA ALA A 269 12.43 1.94 12.85
C ALA A 269 13.00 0.55 12.56
N VAL A 270 13.76 0.45 11.47
CA VAL A 270 14.38 -0.78 11.03
C VAL A 270 15.87 -0.54 10.86
N TYR A 271 16.68 -1.44 11.41
CA TYR A 271 18.14 -1.32 11.47
C TYR A 271 18.80 -2.55 10.86
N ASN A 272 20.01 -2.36 10.30
CA ASN A 272 20.84 -3.39 9.68
C ASN A 272 20.10 -4.11 8.53
N CYS A 273 19.33 -3.35 7.74
CA CYS A 273 18.33 -3.87 6.83
C CYS A 273 18.42 -3.28 5.42
N SER A 274 19.62 -3.34 4.84
CA SER A 274 19.93 -2.82 3.52
C SER A 274 18.98 -3.25 2.40
N CYS A 275 18.46 -4.47 2.37
CA CYS A 275 17.47 -4.85 1.36
C CYS A 275 16.19 -4.00 1.44
N LEU A 276 15.61 -3.85 2.63
CA LEU A 276 14.41 -3.03 2.82
C LEU A 276 14.72 -1.54 2.64
N ALA A 277 15.84 -1.06 3.17
CA ALA A 277 16.24 0.34 3.07
C ALA A 277 16.46 0.76 1.61
N ARG A 278 17.10 -0.06 0.78
CA ARG A 278 17.27 0.19 -0.66
C ARG A 278 15.96 0.17 -1.43
N ASP A 279 15.04 -0.75 -1.09
CA ASP A 279 13.73 -0.76 -1.75
C ASP A 279 12.89 0.46 -1.36
N LEU A 280 12.97 0.91 -0.10
CA LEU A 280 12.38 2.17 0.36
C LEU A 280 13.04 3.37 -0.32
N ASP A 281 14.36 3.33 -0.53
CA ASP A 281 15.08 4.40 -1.24
C ASP A 281 14.57 4.59 -2.65
N LYS A 282 14.16 3.53 -3.37
CA LYS A 282 13.51 3.68 -4.68
C LYS A 282 12.27 4.59 -4.63
N ILE A 283 11.51 4.58 -3.54
CA ILE A 283 10.38 5.52 -3.34
C ILE A 283 10.91 6.95 -3.13
N PHE A 284 11.93 7.14 -2.29
CA PHE A 284 12.59 8.43 -2.13
C PHE A 284 13.15 8.98 -3.45
N GLN A 285 13.80 8.13 -4.26
CA GLN A 285 14.37 8.52 -5.55
C GLN A 285 13.31 8.96 -6.56
N VAL A 286 12.09 8.41 -6.50
CA VAL A 286 10.95 8.94 -7.28
C VAL A 286 10.66 10.38 -6.87
N TYR A 287 10.60 10.67 -5.57
CA TYR A 287 10.39 12.05 -5.10
C TYR A 287 11.52 12.97 -5.51
N TRP A 288 12.75 12.50 -5.32
CA TRP A 288 13.97 13.20 -5.69
C TRP A 288 13.99 13.52 -7.19
N TYR A 289 13.59 12.58 -8.04
CA TYR A 289 13.49 12.80 -9.48
C TYR A 289 12.44 13.85 -9.82
N MET A 290 11.23 13.74 -9.24
CA MET A 290 10.11 14.64 -9.54
C MET A 290 10.30 16.06 -9.01
N GLY A 291 11.05 16.24 -7.93
CA GLY A 291 11.37 17.57 -7.40
C GLY A 291 12.40 18.34 -8.21
N LYS A 292 12.94 17.79 -9.31
CA LYS A 292 13.80 18.56 -10.22
C LYS A 292 12.99 19.63 -10.98
N PRO A 293 13.51 20.86 -11.15
CA PRO A 293 12.85 21.92 -11.90
C PRO A 293 12.43 21.46 -13.31
N GLY A 294 11.22 21.84 -13.72
CA GLY A 294 10.72 21.53 -15.07
C GLY A 294 10.21 20.09 -15.26
N THR A 295 10.34 19.20 -14.28
CA THR A 295 9.90 17.81 -14.42
C THR A 295 8.38 17.69 -14.58
N GLY A 296 7.96 16.96 -15.62
CA GLY A 296 6.58 16.51 -15.82
C GLY A 296 6.44 15.05 -15.44
N LEU A 297 5.19 14.60 -15.22
CA LEU A 297 4.90 13.18 -15.00
C LEU A 297 5.41 12.36 -16.19
N PRO A 298 6.30 11.38 -15.99
CA PRO A 298 6.75 10.54 -17.07
C PRO A 298 5.62 9.60 -17.51
N LYS A 299 5.57 9.27 -18.81
CA LYS A 299 4.66 8.23 -19.31
C LYS A 299 5.04 6.84 -18.77
N THR A 300 6.35 6.60 -18.64
CA THR A 300 6.93 5.38 -18.09
C THR A 300 8.06 5.74 -17.15
N TRP A 301 8.07 5.13 -15.97
CA TRP A 301 9.13 5.35 -14.99
C TRP A 301 10.44 4.68 -15.43
N PRO A 302 11.60 5.33 -15.20
CA PRO A 302 12.90 4.69 -15.41
C PRO A 302 13.01 3.35 -14.66
N ALA A 303 13.58 2.33 -15.31
CA ALA A 303 13.65 0.96 -14.79
C ALA A 303 14.29 0.88 -13.39
N LYS A 304 15.29 1.72 -13.11
CA LYS A 304 15.97 1.80 -11.80
C LYS A 304 15.08 2.11 -10.60
N PHE A 305 13.88 2.67 -10.81
CA PHE A 305 12.92 2.92 -9.72
C PHE A 305 11.94 1.76 -9.52
N SER A 306 11.98 0.75 -10.39
CA SER A 306 11.14 -0.44 -10.29
C SER A 306 11.56 -1.32 -9.12
N THR A 307 10.59 -2.04 -8.57
CA THR A 307 10.82 -3.03 -7.53
C THR A 307 10.38 -4.40 -8.01
N PHE A 308 10.84 -5.44 -7.33
CA PHE A 308 10.29 -6.77 -7.49
C PHE A 308 9.38 -7.19 -6.33
N PHE A 309 9.24 -6.31 -5.33
CA PHE A 309 8.57 -6.59 -4.08
C PHE A 309 7.18 -5.96 -4.05
N ASN A 310 6.16 -6.82 -3.89
CA ASN A 310 4.74 -6.43 -3.83
C ASN A 310 3.93 -7.51 -3.11
N SER A 311 2.60 -7.35 -3.08
CA SER A 311 1.68 -8.29 -2.40
C SER A 311 1.78 -9.75 -2.89
N SER A 312 2.11 -9.96 -4.17
CA SER A 312 2.23 -11.29 -4.78
C SER A 312 3.63 -11.87 -4.67
N SER A 313 4.64 -11.01 -4.47
CA SER A 313 6.05 -11.37 -4.41
C SER A 313 6.73 -10.55 -3.30
N PRO A 314 6.42 -10.78 -2.02
CA PRO A 314 6.99 -10.01 -0.92
C PRO A 314 8.48 -10.33 -0.73
N MET A 315 9.20 -9.41 -0.08
CA MET A 315 10.55 -9.64 0.39
C MET A 315 10.51 -10.55 1.61
N ARG A 316 11.18 -11.70 1.54
CA ARG A 316 11.37 -12.58 2.69
C ARG A 316 12.59 -12.13 3.45
N ILE A 317 12.44 -11.90 4.75
CA ILE A 317 13.52 -11.44 5.63
C ILE A 317 13.26 -11.89 7.07
N ASN A 318 14.28 -11.88 7.93
CA ASN A 318 14.09 -12.10 9.36
C ASN A 318 14.01 -10.76 10.08
N LEU A 319 12.87 -10.47 10.71
CA LEU A 319 12.69 -9.30 11.56
C LEU A 319 12.78 -9.74 13.03
N ASN A 320 13.79 -9.27 13.75
CA ASN A 320 14.09 -9.73 15.11
C ASN A 320 14.20 -11.26 15.21
N GLY A 321 14.78 -11.90 14.19
CA GLY A 321 14.87 -13.37 14.10
C GLY A 321 13.59 -14.10 13.67
N ILE A 322 12.50 -13.38 13.37
CA ILE A 322 11.22 -13.97 12.93
C ILE A 322 11.10 -13.87 11.40
N PRO A 323 10.94 -15.00 10.69
CA PRO A 323 10.67 -15.00 9.25
C PRO A 323 9.41 -14.20 8.92
N SER A 324 9.59 -13.17 8.10
CA SER A 324 8.58 -12.18 7.78
C SER A 324 8.55 -11.88 6.28
N ASP A 325 7.35 -11.69 5.75
CA ASP A 325 7.12 -11.18 4.41
C ASP A 325 6.85 -9.67 4.48
N VAL A 326 7.66 -8.88 3.77
CA VAL A 326 7.62 -7.42 3.81
C VAL A 326 7.60 -6.83 2.41
N TYR A 327 6.82 -5.77 2.21
CA TYR A 327 6.93 -4.93 1.01
C TYR A 327 6.45 -3.51 1.32
N PHE A 328 6.85 -2.57 0.45
CA PHE A 328 6.37 -1.19 0.51
C PHE A 328 5.36 -0.90 -0.59
N SER A 329 4.30 -0.18 -0.21
CA SER A 329 3.34 0.42 -1.13
C SER A 329 3.51 1.94 -1.20
N SER A 330 3.04 2.54 -2.30
CA SER A 330 3.07 3.99 -2.51
C SER A 330 1.82 4.53 -3.20
N SER A 331 1.66 5.85 -3.16
CA SER A 331 0.62 6.60 -3.86
C SER A 331 1.11 8.03 -4.17
N PRO A 332 0.47 8.73 -5.12
CA PRO A 332 -0.60 8.26 -6.00
C PRO A 332 -0.13 7.18 -6.99
N GLU A 333 -1.08 6.53 -7.68
CA GLU A 333 -0.76 5.50 -8.68
C GLU A 333 0.25 5.99 -9.75
N ALA A 334 0.10 7.25 -10.18
CA ALA A 334 1.03 7.86 -11.13
C ALA A 334 2.48 7.97 -10.60
N PHE A 335 2.69 7.88 -9.28
CA PHE A 335 3.99 7.86 -8.62
C PHE A 335 4.48 6.44 -8.28
N CYS A 336 3.77 5.40 -8.72
CA CYS A 336 4.18 4.02 -8.56
C CYS A 336 4.97 3.57 -9.80
N PRO A 337 6.30 3.35 -9.71
CA PRO A 337 7.05 2.69 -10.77
C PRO A 337 6.56 1.26 -10.99
N ARG A 338 7.08 0.62 -12.03
CA ARG A 338 6.72 -0.76 -12.40
C ARG A 338 6.80 -1.68 -11.17
N HIS A 339 5.74 -2.48 -10.99
CA HIS A 339 5.53 -3.45 -9.91
C HIS A 339 5.41 -2.92 -8.47
N ARG A 340 5.57 -1.62 -8.22
CA ARG A 340 5.34 -1.05 -6.89
C ARG A 340 3.86 -1.20 -6.52
N GLU A 341 3.59 -1.76 -5.34
CA GLU A 341 2.24 -1.94 -4.84
C GLU A 341 1.57 -0.57 -4.61
N LYS A 342 0.31 -0.45 -4.99
CA LYS A 342 -0.47 0.76 -4.72
C LYS A 342 -1.02 0.70 -3.30
N ASP A 343 -1.00 1.82 -2.59
CA ASP A 343 -1.46 1.86 -1.20
C ASP A 343 -2.88 1.36 -1.00
N ILE A 344 -3.81 1.79 -1.86
CA ILE A 344 -5.21 1.36 -1.78
C ILE A 344 -5.38 -0.15 -1.99
N ASP A 345 -4.61 -0.74 -2.90
CA ASP A 345 -4.71 -2.16 -3.18
C ASP A 345 -4.08 -2.97 -2.04
N ALA A 346 -2.98 -2.49 -1.45
CA ALA A 346 -2.40 -3.07 -0.25
C ALA A 346 -3.37 -3.05 0.95
N LEU A 347 -4.07 -1.94 1.19
CA LEU A 347 -5.03 -1.80 2.29
C LEU A 347 -6.22 -2.75 2.13
N ILE A 348 -6.79 -2.82 0.93
CA ILE A 348 -7.91 -3.71 0.64
C ILE A 348 -7.45 -5.17 0.78
N ASP A 349 -6.27 -5.53 0.28
CA ASP A 349 -5.74 -6.88 0.39
C ASP A 349 -5.54 -7.33 1.85
N VAL A 350 -5.16 -6.41 2.76
CA VAL A 350 -5.08 -6.69 4.20
C VAL A 350 -6.48 -7.03 4.75
N ILE A 351 -7.50 -6.25 4.41
CA ILE A 351 -8.89 -6.48 4.85
C ILE A 351 -9.47 -7.76 4.23
N ASP A 352 -9.14 -8.03 2.96
CA ASP A 352 -9.67 -9.16 2.21
C ASP A 352 -9.07 -10.50 2.60
N LYS A 353 -7.81 -10.51 3.03
CA LYS A 353 -7.15 -11.72 3.55
C LYS A 353 -7.43 -11.98 5.03
N ALA A 354 -7.96 -11.02 5.78
CA ALA A 354 -8.30 -11.21 7.18
C ALA A 354 -9.38 -12.29 7.37
N THR A 355 -9.15 -13.18 8.32
CA THR A 355 -10.02 -14.32 8.64
C THR A 355 -10.65 -14.23 10.02
N ASP A 356 -10.01 -13.55 10.97
CA ASP A 356 -10.54 -13.41 12.34
C ASP A 356 -10.91 -11.97 12.65
N PHE A 357 -9.94 -11.05 12.58
CA PHE A 357 -10.18 -9.65 12.92
C PHE A 357 -9.44 -8.66 12.03
N VAL A 358 -9.98 -7.44 12.00
CA VAL A 358 -9.33 -6.25 11.46
C VAL A 358 -9.41 -5.17 12.53
N HIS A 359 -8.28 -4.73 13.06
CA HIS A 359 -8.21 -3.58 13.96
C HIS A 359 -7.52 -2.42 13.27
N VAL A 360 -8.15 -1.25 13.30
CA VAL A 360 -7.65 -0.02 12.66
C VAL A 360 -7.57 1.07 13.71
N ALA A 361 -6.47 1.83 13.70
CA ALA A 361 -6.40 3.11 14.40
C ALA A 361 -5.93 4.21 13.45
N VAL A 362 -6.76 5.25 13.34
CA VAL A 362 -6.56 6.38 12.42
C VAL A 362 -7.06 7.68 13.02
N MET A 363 -6.61 8.80 12.45
CA MET A 363 -7.03 10.13 12.90
C MET A 363 -8.50 10.37 12.52
N ASP A 364 -8.85 10.33 11.24
CA ASP A 364 -10.23 10.48 10.77
C ASP A 364 -10.72 9.20 10.05
N TYR A 365 -12.04 9.08 9.89
CA TYR A 365 -12.68 8.05 9.06
C TYR A 365 -13.73 8.71 8.17
N LEU A 366 -13.32 9.06 6.96
CA LEU A 366 -14.18 9.74 5.99
C LEU A 366 -14.07 9.00 4.65
N PRO A 367 -15.05 8.18 4.24
CA PRO A 367 -15.05 7.51 2.94
C PRO A 367 -15.49 8.47 1.82
N MET A 368 -14.77 9.58 1.66
CA MET A 368 -15.08 10.65 0.70
C MET A 368 -13.81 11.09 -0.02
N VAL A 369 -13.88 12.17 -0.79
CA VAL A 369 -12.74 12.98 -1.24
C VAL A 369 -13.17 14.43 -1.05
N GLU A 370 -12.45 15.23 -0.27
CA GLU A 370 -12.87 16.55 0.24
C GLU A 370 -11.95 17.70 -0.17
N TYR A 371 -10.66 17.46 -0.36
CA TYR A 371 -9.70 18.52 -0.66
C TYR A 371 -9.54 18.72 -2.16
N VAL A 372 -10.66 18.80 -2.84
CA VAL A 372 -10.80 18.98 -4.29
C VAL A 372 -11.94 19.98 -4.53
N LYS A 373 -11.98 20.57 -5.73
CA LYS A 373 -13.02 21.56 -6.06
C LYS A 373 -14.44 21.01 -5.89
N TYR A 374 -14.64 19.73 -6.20
CA TYR A 374 -15.94 19.05 -6.11
C TYR A 374 -15.77 17.76 -5.32
N PRO A 375 -16.09 17.74 -4.02
CA PRO A 375 -16.02 16.53 -3.21
C PRO A 375 -16.90 15.39 -3.76
N TRP A 376 -16.46 14.15 -3.62
CA TRP A 376 -17.26 12.97 -4.01
C TRP A 376 -17.15 11.83 -2.99
N PHE A 377 -18.14 10.93 -2.99
CA PHE A 377 -18.13 9.74 -2.14
C PHE A 377 -17.16 8.68 -2.67
N TRP A 378 -16.36 8.10 -1.79
CA TRP A 378 -15.32 7.14 -2.19
C TRP A 378 -15.33 5.91 -1.25
N PRO A 379 -16.09 4.86 -1.61
CA PRO A 379 -16.44 3.79 -0.68
C PRO A 379 -15.44 2.65 -0.59
N ARG A 380 -14.28 2.67 -1.27
CA ARG A 380 -13.45 1.46 -1.46
C ARG A 380 -13.11 0.75 -0.14
N ILE A 381 -12.64 1.49 0.86
CA ILE A 381 -12.27 0.93 2.18
C ILE A 381 -13.51 0.62 3.02
N ASP A 382 -14.54 1.50 3.00
CA ASP A 382 -15.81 1.28 3.72
C ASP A 382 -16.52 0.00 3.25
N ASN A 383 -16.56 -0.22 1.92
CA ASN A 383 -17.06 -1.44 1.31
C ASN A 383 -16.25 -2.67 1.72
N ALA A 384 -14.92 -2.58 1.72
CA ALA A 384 -14.06 -3.70 2.14
C ALA A 384 -14.33 -4.08 3.60
N ILE A 385 -14.44 -3.09 4.50
CA ILE A 385 -14.78 -3.32 5.91
C ILE A 385 -16.15 -3.98 6.07
N ARG A 386 -17.18 -3.45 5.39
CA ARG A 386 -18.54 -4.02 5.44
C ARG A 386 -18.58 -5.44 4.86
N ALA A 387 -17.88 -5.68 3.76
CA ALA A 387 -17.79 -7.00 3.13
C ALA A 387 -17.08 -8.00 4.04
N ALA A 388 -15.98 -7.62 4.70
CA ALA A 388 -15.29 -8.47 5.68
C ALA A 388 -16.22 -8.86 6.85
N ALA A 389 -16.92 -7.88 7.40
CA ALA A 389 -17.85 -8.08 8.51
C ALA A 389 -19.05 -8.97 8.12
N PHE A 390 -19.64 -8.74 6.95
CA PHE A 390 -20.85 -9.45 6.51
C PHE A 390 -20.55 -10.82 5.89
N ASN A 391 -19.73 -10.88 4.84
CA ASN A 391 -19.49 -12.10 4.06
C ASN A 391 -18.65 -13.10 4.84
N ARG A 392 -17.61 -12.61 5.52
CA ARG A 392 -16.58 -13.46 6.15
C ARG A 392 -16.71 -13.53 7.66
N LYS A 393 -17.63 -12.78 8.26
CA LYS A 393 -17.80 -12.72 9.72
C LYS A 393 -16.49 -12.37 10.43
N VAL A 394 -15.68 -11.49 9.84
CA VAL A 394 -14.51 -10.89 10.47
C VAL A 394 -14.98 -9.89 11.54
N LYS A 395 -14.28 -9.80 12.67
CA LYS A 395 -14.54 -8.79 13.71
C LYS A 395 -13.75 -7.52 13.41
N VAL A 396 -14.41 -6.39 13.37
CA VAL A 396 -13.75 -5.10 13.08
C VAL A 396 -13.71 -4.24 14.33
N LYS A 397 -12.55 -3.68 14.65
CA LYS A 397 -12.43 -2.62 15.66
C LYS A 397 -11.80 -1.39 15.06
N LEU A 398 -12.47 -0.25 15.21
CA LEU A 398 -11.96 1.05 14.79
C LEU A 398 -11.69 1.91 16.03
N LEU A 399 -10.49 2.48 16.09
CA LEU A 399 -10.11 3.50 17.06
C LEU A 399 -9.86 4.82 16.31
N ILE A 400 -10.79 5.76 16.43
CA ILE A 400 -10.81 6.99 15.63
C ILE A 400 -10.59 8.19 16.53
N SER A 401 -9.76 9.13 16.10
CA SER A 401 -9.48 10.32 16.91
C SER A 401 -10.61 11.32 16.88
N GLN A 402 -10.86 11.94 18.04
CA GLN A 402 -11.66 13.16 18.13
C GLN A 402 -10.79 14.27 18.70
N TRP A 403 -10.73 15.38 17.97
CA TRP A 403 -9.92 16.56 18.26
C TRP A 403 -10.59 17.81 17.70
N ASN A 404 -10.00 18.99 17.90
CA ASN A 404 -10.63 20.28 17.54
C ASN A 404 -10.85 20.47 16.02
N HIS A 405 -10.23 19.64 15.18
CA HIS A 405 -10.38 19.69 13.73
C HIS A 405 -11.26 18.57 13.17
N THR A 406 -11.83 17.71 14.03
CA THR A 406 -12.72 16.64 13.61
C THR A 406 -13.97 17.18 12.92
N LYS A 407 -14.26 16.68 11.73
CA LYS A 407 -15.46 17.07 10.97
C LYS A 407 -16.71 16.37 11.51
N PRO A 408 -17.85 17.09 11.67
CA PRO A 408 -19.10 16.47 12.10
C PRO A 408 -19.58 15.32 11.21
N SER A 409 -19.30 15.37 9.90
CA SER A 409 -19.65 14.32 8.93
C SER A 409 -19.01 12.96 9.26
N MET A 410 -17.86 12.94 9.93
CA MET A 410 -17.18 11.71 10.34
C MET A 410 -18.09 10.86 11.23
N PHE A 411 -18.75 11.50 12.21
CA PHE A 411 -19.66 10.79 13.11
C PHE A 411 -20.86 10.18 12.37
N ALA A 412 -21.33 10.79 11.28
CA ALA A 412 -22.40 10.20 10.48
C ALA A 412 -21.96 8.89 9.82
N PHE A 413 -20.75 8.84 9.26
CA PHE A 413 -20.19 7.60 8.68
C PHE A 413 -19.93 6.53 9.75
N LEU A 414 -19.35 6.92 10.88
CA LEU A 414 -19.10 6.00 12.00
C LEU A 414 -20.42 5.43 12.55
N ASN A 415 -21.45 6.26 12.72
CA ASN A 415 -22.77 5.80 13.16
C ASN A 415 -23.41 4.85 12.14
N SER A 416 -23.30 5.13 10.84
CA SER A 416 -23.75 4.23 9.78
C SER A 416 -23.06 2.87 9.84
N LEU A 417 -21.74 2.86 10.05
CA LEU A 417 -20.96 1.64 10.14
C LEU A 417 -21.24 0.85 11.43
N ALA A 418 -21.38 1.55 12.57
CA ALA A 418 -21.74 0.96 13.85
C ALA A 418 -23.14 0.32 13.82
N ALA A 419 -24.13 1.03 13.26
CA ALA A 419 -25.50 0.52 13.10
C ALA A 419 -25.53 -0.73 12.21
N PHE A 420 -24.78 -0.71 11.11
CA PHE A 420 -24.61 -1.88 10.25
C PHE A 420 -24.00 -3.06 11.02
N GLY A 421 -22.91 -2.84 11.75
CA GLY A 421 -22.28 -3.88 12.57
C GLY A 421 -23.22 -4.46 13.63
N ALA A 422 -23.92 -3.62 14.37
CA ALA A 422 -24.86 -4.03 15.41
C ALA A 422 -26.01 -4.88 14.86
N GLY A 423 -26.45 -4.62 13.63
CA GLY A 423 -27.45 -5.44 12.94
C GLY A 423 -26.97 -6.86 12.58
N LEU A 424 -25.65 -7.09 12.58
CA LEU A 424 -25.05 -8.41 12.30
C LEU A 424 -24.75 -9.20 13.58
N ALA A 425 -24.09 -8.57 14.55
CA ALA A 425 -23.83 -9.10 15.90
C ALA A 425 -23.33 -7.98 16.84
N PRO A 426 -23.52 -8.09 18.18
CA PRO A 426 -23.15 -7.04 19.13
C PRO A 426 -21.68 -6.58 19.07
N ASP A 427 -20.75 -7.47 18.72
CA ASP A 427 -19.31 -7.21 18.64
C ASP A 427 -18.76 -7.26 17.21
N ARG A 428 -19.63 -7.19 16.18
CA ARG A 428 -19.22 -7.33 14.78
C ARG A 428 -18.33 -6.17 14.32
N ILE A 429 -18.77 -4.95 14.56
CA ILE A 429 -17.99 -3.73 14.32
C ILE A 429 -18.06 -2.89 15.59
N LEU A 430 -16.93 -2.78 16.28
CA LEU A 430 -16.79 -1.95 17.47
C LEU A 430 -16.04 -0.67 17.08
N ILE A 431 -16.64 0.48 17.32
CA ILE A 431 -16.02 1.77 17.07
C ILE A 431 -15.80 2.46 18.41
N LYS A 432 -14.58 2.91 18.66
CA LYS A 432 -14.22 3.73 19.82
C LYS A 432 -13.64 5.06 19.36
N ILE A 433 -14.04 6.11 20.06
CA ILE A 433 -13.46 7.44 19.89
C ILE A 433 -12.32 7.60 20.87
N PHE A 434 -11.17 8.06 20.37
CA PHE A 434 -9.97 8.34 21.14
C PHE A 434 -9.82 9.85 21.28
N VAL A 435 -9.81 10.33 22.52
CA VAL A 435 -9.59 11.74 22.85
C VAL A 435 -8.31 11.83 23.66
N VAL A 436 -7.37 12.65 23.20
CA VAL A 436 -6.20 12.99 24.01
C VAL A 436 -6.66 14.01 25.05
N PRO A 437 -6.54 13.72 26.35
CA PRO A 437 -7.01 14.63 27.39
C PRO A 437 -6.19 15.93 27.39
N THR A 438 -6.80 17.03 27.83
CA THR A 438 -6.13 18.32 28.01
C THR A 438 -6.25 18.72 29.47
N TYR A 439 -5.14 18.90 30.16
CA TYR A 439 -5.09 19.13 31.61
C TYR A 439 -4.76 20.58 32.00
N SER A 440 -4.29 21.39 31.05
CA SER A 440 -3.96 22.79 31.28
C SER A 440 -4.42 23.68 30.14
N GLU A 441 -4.70 24.96 30.44
CA GLU A 441 -5.02 25.97 29.42
C GLU A 441 -3.90 26.11 28.38
N LYS A 442 -2.64 25.93 28.80
CA LYS A 442 -1.49 25.94 27.92
C LYS A 442 -1.55 24.83 26.87
N GLN A 443 -1.80 23.58 27.30
CA GLN A 443 -1.98 22.47 26.36
C GLN A 443 -3.13 22.73 25.38
N ALA A 444 -4.22 23.36 25.85
CA ALA A 444 -5.38 23.69 25.01
C ALA A 444 -5.05 24.71 23.90
N LYS A 445 -4.06 25.58 24.12
CA LYS A 445 -3.66 26.65 23.18
C LYS A 445 -2.66 26.20 22.12
N ILE A 446 -2.06 25.01 22.25
CA ILE A 446 -1.11 24.50 21.25
C ILE A 446 -1.90 24.06 20.01
N PRO A 447 -1.74 24.73 18.85
CA PRO A 447 -2.50 24.41 17.65
C PRO A 447 -2.09 23.04 17.09
N TYR A 448 -3.04 22.36 16.42
CA TYR A 448 -2.82 21.06 15.77
C TYR A 448 -2.17 20.00 16.68
N SER A 449 -2.56 19.98 17.96
CA SER A 449 -2.06 19.05 18.96
C SER A 449 -3.20 18.25 19.61
N ARG A 450 -2.87 17.43 20.61
CA ARG A 450 -3.84 16.63 21.38
C ARG A 450 -4.72 15.76 20.47
N VAL A 451 -4.07 15.07 19.54
CA VAL A 451 -4.72 14.15 18.60
C VAL A 451 -3.95 12.84 18.56
N ASN A 452 -4.66 11.73 18.31
CA ASN A 452 -4.03 10.49 17.91
C ASN A 452 -3.89 10.46 16.38
N HIS A 453 -2.66 10.59 15.92
CA HIS A 453 -2.29 10.72 14.53
C HIS A 453 -1.70 9.41 13.96
N ASN A 454 -1.82 8.30 14.69
CA ASN A 454 -1.45 6.98 14.22
C ASN A 454 -2.20 6.61 12.93
N LYS A 455 -1.57 5.85 12.04
CA LYS A 455 -2.23 5.18 10.91
C LYS A 455 -1.76 3.75 10.78
N TYR A 456 -2.50 2.82 11.37
CA TYR A 456 -2.20 1.41 11.22
C TYR A 456 -3.44 0.53 11.14
N MET A 457 -3.25 -0.63 10.54
CA MET A 457 -4.21 -1.73 10.51
C MET A 457 -3.49 -3.02 10.87
N ILE A 458 -4.11 -3.84 11.73
CA ILE A 458 -3.60 -5.16 12.09
C ILE A 458 -4.68 -6.22 11.93
N THR A 459 -4.28 -7.41 11.51
CA THR A 459 -5.07 -8.64 11.45
C THR A 459 -4.40 -9.71 12.30
N GLU A 460 -4.89 -10.95 12.23
CA GLU A 460 -4.27 -12.09 12.91
C GLU A 460 -2.84 -12.41 12.45
N ASP A 461 -2.45 -12.01 11.25
CA ASP A 461 -1.14 -12.37 10.67
C ASP A 461 -0.38 -11.22 10.01
N THR A 462 -1.02 -10.05 9.86
CA THR A 462 -0.50 -8.93 9.07
C THR A 462 -0.59 -7.63 9.86
N ALA A 463 0.48 -6.84 9.82
CA ALA A 463 0.50 -5.44 10.23
C ALA A 463 0.73 -4.53 9.02
N TYR A 464 -0.04 -3.47 8.93
CA TYR A 464 0.12 -2.38 7.97
C TYR A 464 0.38 -1.10 8.73
N ILE A 465 1.53 -0.47 8.47
CA ILE A 465 1.97 0.75 9.13
C ILE A 465 2.19 1.81 8.05
N GLY A 466 1.42 2.89 8.16
CA GLY A 466 1.35 3.94 7.17
C GLY A 466 1.76 5.30 7.68
N GLU A 467 2.38 6.08 6.80
CA GLU A 467 2.56 7.53 6.94
C GLU A 467 1.34 8.29 6.38
N GLN A 468 0.65 7.61 5.47
CA GLN A 468 -0.50 8.08 4.78
C GLN A 468 -1.75 7.69 5.53
N ALA A 469 -2.67 8.63 5.59
CA ALA A 469 -4.01 8.31 5.98
C ALA A 469 -4.70 7.63 4.80
N ALA A 470 -4.55 6.32 4.73
CA ALA A 470 -5.52 5.46 4.08
C ALA A 470 -6.98 5.86 4.40
N PHE A 471 -7.19 6.43 5.59
CA PHE A 471 -8.48 6.85 6.11
C PHE A 471 -8.73 8.39 6.12
N ASP A 472 -7.70 9.24 5.87
CA ASP A 472 -7.85 10.73 5.79
C ASP A 472 -7.29 11.37 4.49
N PHE A 473 -6.47 10.66 3.71
CA PHE A 473 -5.53 11.24 2.73
C PHE A 473 -5.48 10.55 1.36
N LEU A 474 -6.48 9.73 1.03
CA LEU A 474 -6.85 9.50 -0.38
C LEU A 474 -7.47 10.73 -1.06
N PHE A 475 -7.32 11.89 -0.44
CA PHE A 475 -8.01 13.12 -0.74
C PHE A 475 -7.12 14.18 -1.40
N HIS A 476 -5.85 13.85 -1.65
CA HIS A 476 -4.90 14.78 -2.25
C HIS A 476 -4.03 14.13 -3.33
N ILE A 477 -4.65 13.27 -4.15
CA ILE A 477 -4.46 13.07 -5.60
C ILE A 477 -5.05 11.71 -5.97
N SER A 478 -6.25 11.73 -6.52
CA SER A 478 -6.69 10.74 -7.50
C SER A 478 -6.85 11.43 -8.86
N ALA A 479 -5.86 12.22 -9.27
CA ALA A 479 -5.83 12.67 -10.65
C ALA A 479 -5.27 11.54 -11.51
N SER A 480 -6.17 10.58 -11.78
CA SER A 480 -6.43 9.94 -13.07
C SER A 480 -7.04 8.54 -12.93
N ASN A 481 -7.99 8.32 -12.02
CA ASN A 481 -8.99 7.25 -12.22
C ASN A 481 -10.37 7.88 -12.53
N ARG A 482 -10.39 8.86 -13.44
CA ARG A 482 -11.40 8.77 -14.50
C ARG A 482 -10.94 7.63 -15.40
N GLU A 483 -11.29 6.41 -15.03
CA GLU A 483 -11.79 5.54 -16.09
C GLU A 483 -12.90 6.35 -16.75
N ILE A 484 -12.73 6.60 -18.04
CA ILE A 484 -13.79 7.05 -18.91
C ILE A 484 -14.77 5.89 -18.95
N ASP A 485 -15.59 5.79 -17.92
CA ASP A 485 -16.87 5.12 -18.00
C ASP A 485 -17.74 6.04 -18.83
N ASN A 486 -17.65 5.83 -20.14
CA ASN A 486 -18.58 6.31 -21.15
C ASN A 486 -19.97 5.75 -20.83
N TRP A 487 -20.64 6.35 -19.86
CA TRP A 487 -22.09 6.31 -19.78
C TRP A 487 -22.61 7.60 -20.39
N LYS A 488 -22.70 7.58 -21.72
CA LYS A 488 -23.74 8.34 -22.41
C LYS A 488 -25.08 7.76 -21.95
N LEU A 489 -25.86 8.56 -21.23
CA LEU A 489 -27.31 8.57 -21.34
C LEU A 489 -27.73 10.01 -21.57
#